data_AF-A0A8D2JBA0-F1
#
_entry.id   AF-A0A8D2JBA0-F1
#
_cell.length_a   1.000
_cell.length_b   1.000
_cell.length_c   1.000
_cell.angle_alpha   90.00
_cell.angle_beta   90.00
_cell.angle_gamma   90.00
#
_symmetry.space_group_name_H-M   'P 1'
#
loop_
_entity.id
_entity.type
_entity.pdbx_description
1 polymer ?
#
loop_
_entity_poly.entity_id
_entity_poly.type
_entity_poly.pdbx_seq_one_letter_code
_entity_poly.pdbx_strand_id
1 'polypeptide(L)'
;IEIGAEPLQSSASEPPIPVVAIKHKGPICPIKNGQGLYECPMCHLVCTDYPVLQEHVELHLEECNFLEGNLSDLELAQRLQNEEDKQREEAARQEREDFQKLQRQYGLDGSGGYKQQTLKNMEKEVAFGKMQPSEYHKRKADMMESLAFGIDDGTTRTSGITEALCLYYQNECKDIKHVWLSMGTDHFHCSFGDKGWGCGYRNFQMMFSSLLRNSTYKDTLKDNSSIPCIPKIQSLIEEAWKEGFDPQGASHFSSRLQGTKAWIGACEIYSLLTSLRIKCQIIDFHQPTGPSGTHPRLFEWILNYYSSDKENNAKVNCTSKPPVYLQHQGQYSLVFSCSFIIHS
;
A
#
# COMPACT_ATOMS: atom_id res chain seq x y z
N ILE A 1 11.37 12.25 27.28
CA ILE A 1 12.62 12.04 26.52
C ILE A 1 12.33 12.59 25.13
N GLU A 2 12.73 13.84 24.89
CA GLU A 2 12.70 14.45 23.55
C GLU A 2 13.69 13.69 22.67
N ILE A 3 13.28 13.33 21.46
CA ILE A 3 14.17 12.77 20.44
C ILE A 3 14.01 13.67 19.22
N GLY A 4 15.01 14.53 19.02
CA GLY A 4 15.21 15.27 17.78
C GLY A 4 15.67 14.33 16.68
N ALA A 5 15.19 14.59 15.46
CA ALA A 5 15.67 13.94 14.25
C ALA A 5 16.59 14.91 13.51
N GLU A 6 17.88 14.57 13.42
CA GLU A 6 18.78 15.09 12.39
C GLU A 6 18.75 14.16 11.17
N PRO A 7 18.77 14.70 9.93
CA PRO A 7 18.75 13.90 8.71
C PRO A 7 20.15 13.39 8.31
N LEU A 8 20.17 12.12 7.90
CA LEU A 8 21.31 11.40 7.30
C LEU A 8 21.70 11.98 5.94
N GLN A 9 22.97 12.38 5.81
CA GLN A 9 23.64 12.71 4.55
C GLN A 9 23.88 11.44 3.71
N SER A 10 23.45 11.45 2.44
CA SER A 10 23.84 10.44 1.45
C SER A 10 25.11 10.86 0.73
N SER A 11 26.17 10.08 0.89
CA SER A 11 27.40 10.16 0.11
C SER A 11 27.23 9.43 -1.23
N ALA A 12 27.32 10.16 -2.33
CA ALA A 12 27.61 9.59 -3.65
C ALA A 12 28.70 10.44 -4.29
N SER A 13 29.87 9.83 -4.43
CA SER A 13 31.10 10.35 -5.01
C SER A 13 31.03 10.33 -6.54
N GLU A 14 31.11 11.49 -7.18
CA GLU A 14 31.44 11.60 -8.61
C GLU A 14 32.96 11.72 -8.82
N PRO A 15 33.50 11.11 -9.89
CA PRO A 15 34.93 11.08 -10.17
C PRO A 15 35.46 12.44 -10.66
N PRO A 16 36.74 12.77 -10.38
CA PRO A 16 37.31 14.07 -10.72
C PRO A 16 37.51 14.21 -12.24
N ILE A 17 36.87 15.22 -12.82
CA ILE A 17 37.11 15.64 -14.21
C ILE A 17 38.51 16.29 -14.27
N PRO A 18 39.32 16.00 -15.31
CA PRO A 18 40.75 16.31 -15.31
C PRO A 18 41.00 17.82 -15.31
N VAL A 19 41.70 18.29 -14.28
CA VAL A 19 42.31 19.63 -14.25
C VAL A 19 43.40 19.64 -15.31
N VAL A 20 43.07 20.14 -16.50
CA VAL A 20 44.09 20.55 -17.48
C VAL A 20 44.77 21.77 -16.89
N ALA A 21 45.90 21.53 -16.22
CA ALA A 21 46.81 22.57 -15.76
C ALA A 21 47.39 23.28 -16.97
N ILE A 22 46.67 24.29 -17.47
CA ILE A 22 47.27 25.32 -18.32
C ILE A 22 48.22 26.07 -17.41
N LYS A 23 49.50 25.67 -17.46
CA LYS A 23 50.63 26.40 -16.90
C LYS A 23 50.49 27.86 -17.33
N HIS A 24 49.96 28.69 -16.44
CA HIS A 24 50.17 30.12 -16.51
C HIS A 24 51.67 30.28 -16.30
N LYS A 25 52.41 30.36 -17.41
CA LYS A 25 53.72 30.99 -17.43
C LYS A 25 53.44 32.40 -16.92
N GLY A 26 53.69 32.61 -15.63
CA GLY A 26 53.70 33.93 -15.04
C GLY A 26 54.52 34.85 -15.94
N PRO A 27 54.14 36.13 -16.07
CA PRO A 27 54.87 37.05 -16.90
C PRO A 27 56.35 37.02 -16.49
N ILE A 28 57.16 36.62 -17.46
CA ILE A 28 58.61 36.64 -17.39
C ILE A 28 58.97 38.12 -17.25
N CYS A 29 59.46 38.52 -16.07
CA CYS A 29 60.20 39.77 -15.93
C CYS A 29 61.69 39.49 -16.19
N PRO A 30 62.29 39.95 -17.30
CA PRO A 30 63.65 40.43 -17.28
C PRO A 30 63.64 41.88 -16.83
N ILE A 31 64.34 42.13 -15.74
CA ILE A 31 64.63 43.45 -15.16
C ILE A 31 65.24 44.36 -16.24
N LYS A 32 64.74 45.59 -16.41
CA LYS A 32 65.44 46.85 -16.07
C LYS A 32 64.72 48.09 -16.62
N ASN A 33 64.58 49.06 -15.71
CA ASN A 33 64.36 50.49 -15.92
C ASN A 33 62.93 50.97 -16.21
N GLY A 34 62.25 51.40 -15.14
CA GLY A 34 61.69 52.75 -15.07
C GLY A 34 60.58 53.13 -16.06
N GLN A 35 59.45 52.42 -15.99
CA GLN A 35 58.05 52.84 -16.19
C GLN A 35 57.28 51.56 -16.59
N GLY A 36 56.55 50.97 -15.64
CA GLY A 36 55.77 49.76 -15.90
C GLY A 36 54.60 50.10 -16.81
N LEU A 37 54.74 49.79 -18.10
CA LEU A 37 53.65 49.86 -19.06
C LEU A 37 52.79 48.60 -18.91
N TYR A 38 51.49 48.77 -18.72
CA TYR A 38 50.54 47.67 -18.53
C TYR A 38 49.68 47.52 -19.78
N GLU A 39 49.51 46.29 -20.28
CA GLU A 39 48.78 46.04 -21.52
C GLU A 39 47.36 45.52 -21.22
N CYS A 40 46.37 46.10 -21.89
CA CYS A 40 44.98 45.67 -21.79
C CYS A 40 44.78 44.29 -22.43
N PRO A 41 44.25 43.29 -21.70
CA PRO A 41 44.07 41.95 -22.24
C PRO A 41 42.93 41.84 -23.27
N MET A 42 42.06 42.84 -23.38
CA MET A 42 40.89 42.84 -24.27
C MET A 42 41.21 43.46 -25.64
N CYS A 43 42.03 44.51 -25.68
CA CYS A 43 42.30 45.29 -26.89
C CYS A 43 43.79 45.58 -27.13
N HIS A 44 44.68 45.09 -26.26
CA HIS A 44 46.13 45.27 -26.32
C HIS A 44 46.61 46.73 -26.23
N LEU A 45 45.77 47.65 -25.73
CA LEU A 45 46.16 49.03 -25.46
C LEU A 45 47.18 49.09 -24.31
N VAL A 46 48.26 49.83 -24.50
CA VAL A 46 49.33 49.99 -23.49
C VAL A 46 49.06 51.23 -22.64
N CYS A 47 48.86 51.02 -21.34
CA CYS A 47 48.54 52.03 -20.34
C CYS A 47 49.78 52.41 -19.51
N THR A 48 49.82 53.67 -19.07
CA THR A 48 50.96 54.27 -18.36
C THR A 48 51.05 53.88 -16.88
N ASP A 49 49.94 53.49 -16.27
CA ASP A 49 49.87 52.99 -14.90
C ASP A 49 48.69 52.02 -14.71
N TYR A 50 48.66 51.34 -13.57
CA TYR A 50 47.64 50.34 -13.23
C TYR A 50 46.23 50.96 -13.06
N PRO A 51 46.04 52.12 -12.39
CA PRO A 51 44.72 52.74 -12.28
C PRO A 51 44.07 53.07 -13.63
N VAL A 52 44.84 53.60 -14.59
CA VAL A 52 44.33 53.91 -15.94
C VAL A 52 44.01 52.62 -16.71
N LEU A 53 44.81 51.56 -16.55
CA LEU A 53 44.47 50.26 -17.11
C LEU A 53 43.16 49.71 -16.53
N GLN A 54 42.97 49.84 -15.21
CA GLN A 54 41.75 49.38 -14.55
C GLN A 54 40.51 50.12 -15.07
N GLU A 55 40.53 51.45 -15.13
CA GLU A 55 39.44 52.27 -15.67
C GLU A 55 39.15 51.92 -17.14
N HIS A 56 40.20 51.66 -17.93
CA HIS A 56 40.06 51.26 -19.33
C HIS A 56 39.44 49.85 -19.51
N VAL A 57 39.83 48.88 -18.68
CA VAL A 57 39.22 47.54 -18.69
C VAL A 57 37.77 47.61 -18.21
N GLU A 58 37.47 48.45 -17.21
CA GLU A 58 36.09 48.71 -16.76
C GLU A 58 35.23 49.29 -17.89
N LEU A 59 35.75 50.20 -18.71
CA LEU A 59 35.05 50.70 -19.90
C LEU A 59 34.74 49.60 -20.93
N HIS A 60 35.66 48.66 -21.17
CA HIS A 60 35.39 47.50 -22.03
C HIS A 60 34.28 46.60 -21.48
N LEU A 61 34.27 46.37 -20.17
CA LEU A 61 33.24 45.58 -19.50
C LEU A 61 31.89 46.30 -19.55
N GLU A 62 31.86 47.62 -19.39
CA GLU A 62 30.65 48.45 -19.53
C GLU A 62 30.12 48.48 -20.97
N GLU A 63 30.99 48.60 -21.98
CA GLU A 63 30.62 48.54 -23.40
C GLU A 63 30.13 47.13 -23.80
N CYS A 64 30.77 46.06 -23.32
CA CYS A 64 30.29 44.69 -23.50
C CYS A 64 28.93 44.46 -22.82
N ASN A 65 28.70 44.99 -21.61
CA ASN A 65 27.39 44.97 -20.95
C ASN A 65 26.30 45.70 -21.76
N PHE A 66 26.67 46.73 -22.53
CA PHE A 66 25.78 47.45 -23.43
C PHE A 66 25.51 46.73 -24.76
N LEU A 67 26.50 46.00 -25.30
CA LEU A 67 26.41 45.29 -26.59
C LEU A 67 25.87 43.87 -26.49
N GLU A 68 26.15 43.13 -25.41
CA GLU A 68 25.65 41.76 -25.16
C GLU A 68 24.41 41.73 -24.25
N GLY A 69 24.08 42.87 -23.64
CA GLY A 69 22.75 43.20 -23.15
C GLY A 69 22.26 42.44 -21.92
N ASN A 70 21.99 43.17 -20.85
CA ASN A 70 21.09 42.76 -19.74
C ASN A 70 19.73 42.18 -20.21
N LEU A 71 19.33 42.43 -21.47
CA LEU A 71 18.16 41.82 -22.11
C LEU A 71 18.36 40.32 -22.37
N SER A 72 19.56 39.87 -22.74
CA SER A 72 19.87 38.45 -22.99
C SER A 72 19.79 37.61 -21.72
N ASP A 73 20.36 38.10 -20.61
CA ASP A 73 20.32 37.42 -19.32
C ASP A 73 18.91 37.39 -18.72
N LEU A 74 18.15 38.48 -18.87
CA LEU A 74 16.75 38.53 -18.45
C LEU A 74 15.88 37.57 -19.29
N GLU A 75 16.09 37.53 -20.60
CA GLU A 75 15.39 36.59 -21.49
C GLU A 75 15.75 35.13 -21.18
N LEU A 76 17.03 34.84 -20.90
CA LEU A 76 17.47 33.51 -20.49
C LEU A 76 16.84 33.12 -19.15
N ALA A 77 16.85 34.01 -18.15
CA ALA A 77 16.21 33.78 -16.86
C ALA A 77 14.69 33.53 -17.01
N GLN A 78 14.00 34.30 -17.87
CA GLN A 78 12.58 34.07 -18.17
C GLN A 78 12.35 32.73 -18.88
N ARG A 79 13.22 32.32 -19.80
CA ARG A 79 13.11 31.01 -20.47
C ARG A 79 13.30 29.86 -19.49
N LEU A 80 14.30 29.94 -18.61
CA LEU A 80 14.53 28.95 -17.56
C LEU A 80 13.35 28.88 -16.60
N GLN A 81 12.82 30.03 -16.16
CA GLN A 81 11.62 30.08 -15.32
C GLN A 81 10.41 29.42 -16.00
N ASN A 82 10.15 29.73 -17.27
CA ASN A 82 9.06 29.13 -18.03
C ASN A 82 9.25 27.62 -18.24
N GLU A 83 10.50 27.16 -18.39
CA GLU A 83 10.81 25.74 -18.50
C GLU A 83 10.61 25.00 -17.18
N GLU A 84 11.06 25.57 -16.06
CA GLU A 84 10.78 25.06 -14.72
C GLU A 84 9.28 25.00 -14.44
N ASP A 85 8.53 26.05 -14.78
CA ASP A 85 7.08 26.10 -14.57
C ASP A 85 6.38 25.01 -15.40
N LYS A 86 6.79 24.79 -16.65
CA LYS A 86 6.32 23.66 -17.47
C LYS A 86 6.64 22.29 -16.85
N GLN A 87 7.85 22.12 -16.32
CA GLN A 87 8.25 20.87 -15.66
C GLN A 87 7.42 20.63 -14.40
N ARG A 88 7.15 21.68 -13.61
CA ARG A 88 6.28 21.61 -12.42
C ARG A 88 4.84 21.27 -12.81
N GLU A 89 4.31 21.86 -13.87
CA GLU A 89 2.96 21.54 -14.37
C GLU A 89 2.84 20.08 -14.84
N GLU A 90 3.85 19.59 -15.56
CA GLU A 90 3.92 18.19 -16.00
C GLU A 90 4.03 17.23 -14.82
N ALA A 91 4.92 17.51 -13.86
CA ALA A 91 5.07 16.72 -12.64
C ALA A 91 3.74 16.68 -11.85
N ALA A 92 3.07 17.83 -11.70
CA ALA A 92 1.77 17.90 -11.04
C ALA A 92 0.67 17.16 -11.81
N ARG A 93 0.74 17.09 -13.15
CA ARG A 93 -0.16 16.27 -13.96
C ARG A 93 0.08 14.78 -13.71
N GLN A 94 1.34 14.35 -13.77
CA GLN A 94 1.73 12.97 -13.52
C GLN A 94 1.31 12.52 -12.12
N GLU A 95 1.58 13.34 -11.10
CA GLU A 95 1.18 13.08 -9.72
C GLU A 95 -0.34 12.89 -9.60
N ARG A 96 -1.14 13.77 -10.21
CA ARG A 96 -2.61 13.65 -10.22
C ARG A 96 -3.09 12.36 -10.86
N GLU A 97 -2.49 11.95 -11.97
CA GLU A 97 -2.84 10.71 -12.65
C GLU A 97 -2.49 9.47 -11.82
N ASP A 98 -1.30 9.45 -11.24
CA ASP A 98 -0.86 8.34 -10.40
C ASP A 98 -1.65 8.25 -9.10
N PHE A 99 -1.98 9.39 -8.49
CA PHE A 99 -2.87 9.46 -7.35
C PHE A 99 -4.27 8.89 -7.68
N GLN A 100 -4.84 9.25 -8.84
CA GLN A 100 -6.12 8.68 -9.27
C GLN A 100 -6.05 7.17 -9.53
N LYS A 101 -4.94 6.67 -10.09
CA LYS A 101 -4.74 5.22 -10.29
C LYS A 101 -4.67 4.50 -8.95
N LEU A 102 -3.94 5.05 -7.97
CA LEU A 102 -3.86 4.50 -6.62
C LEU A 102 -5.22 4.53 -5.93
N GLN A 103 -5.97 5.64 -5.99
CA GLN A 103 -7.32 5.71 -5.43
C GLN A 103 -8.24 4.63 -6.02
N ARG A 104 -8.18 4.38 -7.33
CA ARG A 104 -8.94 3.30 -7.98
C ARG A 104 -8.51 1.93 -7.50
N GLN A 105 -7.19 1.69 -7.42
CA GLN A 105 -6.63 0.41 -6.99
C GLN A 105 -7.07 0.05 -5.56
N TYR A 106 -7.03 1.01 -4.64
CA TYR A 106 -7.45 0.83 -3.25
C TYR A 106 -8.94 1.04 -3.02
N GLY A 107 -9.73 1.32 -4.07
CA GLY A 107 -11.19 1.45 -3.99
C GLY A 107 -11.69 2.71 -3.27
N LEU A 108 -10.88 3.77 -3.26
CA LEU A 108 -11.10 5.07 -2.61
C LEU A 108 -11.44 6.19 -3.62
N ASP A 109 -11.78 5.84 -4.86
CA ASP A 109 -12.07 6.78 -5.96
C ASP A 109 -13.52 7.28 -6.01
N GLY A 110 -14.37 6.84 -5.08
CA GLY A 110 -15.79 7.20 -5.06
C GLY A 110 -16.63 6.55 -6.19
N SER A 111 -16.13 5.54 -6.89
CA SER A 111 -16.83 4.87 -8.01
C SER A 111 -18.03 3.99 -7.62
N GLY A 112 -18.47 4.05 -6.35
CA GLY A 112 -19.50 3.21 -5.76
C GLY A 112 -18.94 1.96 -5.09
N GLY A 113 -19.81 1.15 -4.48
CA GLY A 113 -19.41 0.00 -3.66
C GLY A 113 -19.99 -1.32 -4.17
N TYR A 114 -20.19 -2.26 -3.23
CA TYR A 114 -20.70 -3.60 -3.50
C TYR A 114 -21.95 -3.61 -4.38
N LYS A 115 -23.00 -2.89 -3.96
CA LYS A 115 -24.30 -2.86 -4.66
C LYS A 115 -24.16 -2.40 -6.12
N GLN A 116 -23.47 -1.28 -6.34
CA GLN A 116 -23.29 -0.72 -7.68
C GLN A 116 -22.48 -1.67 -8.57
N GLN A 117 -21.43 -2.29 -8.02
CA GLN A 117 -20.62 -3.24 -8.74
C GLN A 117 -21.39 -4.51 -9.11
N THR A 118 -22.19 -5.06 -8.19
CA THR A 118 -23.04 -6.23 -8.48
C THR A 118 -23.99 -5.95 -9.63
N LEU A 119 -24.73 -4.82 -9.58
CA LEU A 119 -25.69 -4.45 -10.62
C LEU A 119 -25.00 -4.28 -11.98
N LYS A 120 -23.90 -3.52 -12.03
CA LYS A 120 -23.14 -3.28 -13.26
C LYS A 120 -22.58 -4.57 -13.87
N ASN A 121 -22.12 -5.51 -13.04
CA ASN A 121 -21.59 -6.78 -13.52
C ASN A 121 -22.71 -7.71 -14.00
N MET A 122 -23.85 -7.78 -13.32
CA MET A 122 -24.99 -8.56 -13.80
C MET A 122 -25.58 -7.98 -15.10
N GLU A 123 -25.66 -6.65 -15.24
CA GLU A 123 -26.08 -5.98 -16.48
C GLU A 123 -25.18 -6.36 -17.67
N LYS A 124 -23.86 -6.45 -17.45
CA LYS A 124 -22.92 -6.95 -18.47
C LYS A 124 -23.20 -8.40 -18.85
N GLU A 125 -23.47 -9.28 -17.88
CA GLU A 125 -23.79 -10.69 -18.18
C GLU A 125 -25.10 -10.82 -18.97
N VAL A 126 -26.09 -9.97 -18.71
CA VAL A 126 -27.31 -9.87 -19.52
C VAL A 126 -26.99 -9.40 -20.95
N ALA A 127 -26.19 -8.35 -21.09
CA ALA A 127 -25.78 -7.83 -22.40
C ALA A 127 -24.97 -8.86 -23.20
N PHE A 128 -24.18 -9.71 -22.54
CA PHE A 128 -23.45 -10.82 -23.15
C PHE A 128 -24.30 -12.07 -23.41
N GLY A 129 -25.59 -12.05 -23.08
CA GLY A 129 -26.48 -13.21 -23.24
C GLY A 129 -26.18 -14.39 -22.30
N LYS A 130 -25.36 -14.17 -21.27
CA LYS A 130 -24.99 -15.17 -20.25
C LYS A 130 -25.96 -15.22 -19.07
N MET A 131 -26.80 -14.20 -18.93
CA MET A 131 -27.85 -14.11 -17.90
C MET A 131 -29.17 -13.67 -18.53
N GLN A 132 -30.27 -14.32 -18.15
CA GLN A 132 -31.60 -13.92 -18.63
C GLN A 132 -32.09 -12.67 -17.87
N PRO A 133 -32.87 -11.77 -18.51
CA PRO A 133 -33.41 -10.59 -17.82
C PRO A 133 -34.26 -10.92 -16.59
N SER A 134 -35.03 -12.00 -16.63
CA SER A 134 -35.81 -12.48 -15.48
C SER A 134 -34.92 -12.91 -14.30
N GLU A 135 -33.80 -13.57 -14.60
CA GLU A 135 -32.80 -13.96 -13.61
C GLU A 135 -32.12 -12.73 -12.98
N TYR A 136 -31.78 -11.71 -13.78
CA TYR A 136 -31.25 -10.44 -13.28
C TYR A 136 -32.19 -9.81 -12.25
N HIS A 137 -33.48 -9.72 -12.56
CA HIS A 137 -34.46 -9.12 -11.64
C HIS A 137 -34.61 -9.91 -10.34
N LYS A 138 -34.61 -11.25 -10.43
CA LYS A 138 -34.62 -12.11 -9.24
C LYS A 138 -33.38 -11.90 -8.38
N ARG A 139 -32.17 -12.05 -8.93
CA ARG A 139 -30.91 -11.86 -8.20
C ARG A 139 -30.78 -10.45 -7.62
N LYS A 140 -31.28 -9.43 -8.32
CA LYS A 140 -31.34 -8.06 -7.83
C LYS A 140 -32.25 -7.93 -6.60
N ALA A 141 -33.42 -8.58 -6.60
CA ALA A 141 -34.31 -8.59 -5.44
C ALA A 141 -33.67 -9.32 -4.24
N ASP A 142 -33.15 -10.53 -4.46
CA ASP A 142 -32.48 -11.33 -3.42
C ASP A 142 -31.29 -10.58 -2.80
N MET A 143 -30.49 -9.90 -3.63
CA MET A 143 -29.41 -9.04 -3.19
C MET A 143 -29.93 -7.88 -2.33
N MET A 144 -30.98 -7.18 -2.78
CA MET A 144 -31.54 -6.03 -2.04
C MET A 144 -32.10 -6.45 -0.67
N GLU A 145 -32.72 -7.62 -0.58
CA GLU A 145 -33.20 -8.20 0.67
C GLU A 145 -32.03 -8.51 1.63
N SER A 146 -31.00 -9.20 1.13
CA SER A 146 -29.79 -9.53 1.90
C SER A 146 -29.09 -8.28 2.44
N LEU A 147 -29.01 -7.21 1.63
CA LEU A 147 -28.48 -5.92 2.05
C LEU A 147 -29.35 -5.23 3.12
N ALA A 148 -30.67 -5.37 3.04
CA ALA A 148 -31.59 -4.78 4.03
C ALA A 148 -31.49 -5.47 5.39
N PHE A 149 -31.35 -6.80 5.41
CA PHE A 149 -31.12 -7.55 6.65
C PHE A 149 -29.67 -7.46 7.15
N GLY A 150 -28.73 -7.08 6.28
CA GLY A 150 -27.30 -7.07 6.60
C GLY A 150 -26.68 -8.46 6.69
N ILE A 151 -27.33 -9.48 6.14
CA ILE A 151 -26.92 -10.89 6.20
C ILE A 151 -26.37 -11.31 4.83
N ASP A 152 -25.27 -12.06 4.81
CA ASP A 152 -24.71 -12.63 3.58
C ASP A 152 -25.66 -13.69 3.01
N ASP A 153 -25.87 -13.66 1.69
CA ASP A 153 -26.80 -14.57 1.00
C ASP A 153 -26.30 -16.03 0.95
N GLY A 154 -25.04 -16.26 1.32
CA GLY A 154 -24.43 -17.59 1.36
C GLY A 154 -24.20 -18.21 -0.02
N THR A 155 -24.41 -17.48 -1.11
CA THR A 155 -24.28 -18.01 -2.48
C THR A 155 -22.84 -18.34 -2.86
N THR A 156 -21.87 -17.74 -2.17
CA THR A 156 -20.43 -18.00 -2.35
C THR A 156 -19.82 -18.87 -1.25
N ARG A 157 -20.66 -19.48 -0.40
CA ARG A 157 -20.25 -20.27 0.76
C ARG A 157 -20.03 -21.73 0.40
N THR A 158 -18.92 -22.29 0.87
CA THR A 158 -18.62 -23.73 0.88
C THR A 158 -18.35 -24.20 2.30
N SER A 159 -19.17 -25.13 2.81
CA SER A 159 -19.02 -25.72 4.14
C SER A 159 -18.41 -27.13 4.08
N GLY A 160 -17.93 -27.64 5.22
CA GLY A 160 -17.46 -29.02 5.34
C GLY A 160 -15.99 -29.25 4.99
N ILE A 161 -15.22 -28.18 4.77
CA ILE A 161 -13.81 -28.27 4.34
C ILE A 161 -12.95 -28.90 5.44
N THR A 162 -13.11 -28.45 6.69
CA THR A 162 -12.32 -28.96 7.82
C THR A 162 -12.60 -30.44 8.07
N GLU A 163 -13.86 -30.86 7.94
CA GLU A 163 -14.29 -32.25 8.07
C GLU A 163 -13.74 -33.13 6.93
N ALA A 164 -13.79 -32.64 5.69
CA ALA A 164 -13.21 -33.32 4.54
C ALA A 164 -11.68 -33.48 4.69
N LEU A 165 -10.97 -32.43 5.15
CA LEU A 165 -9.54 -32.50 5.43
C LEU A 165 -9.23 -33.50 6.56
N CYS A 166 -10.04 -33.52 7.62
CA CYS A 166 -9.88 -34.48 8.72
C CYS A 166 -9.95 -35.93 8.21
N LEU A 167 -10.96 -36.25 7.39
CA LEU A 167 -11.12 -37.57 6.77
C LEU A 167 -9.96 -37.91 5.84
N TYR A 168 -9.51 -36.96 5.02
CA TYR A 168 -8.38 -37.14 4.11
C TYR A 168 -7.08 -37.46 4.87
N TYR A 169 -6.75 -36.68 5.89
CA TYR A 169 -5.52 -36.89 6.66
C TYR A 169 -5.57 -38.13 7.55
N GLN A 170 -6.75 -38.55 8.00
CA GLN A 170 -6.88 -39.81 8.72
C GLN A 170 -6.63 -41.01 7.80
N ASN A 171 -7.21 -41.01 6.60
CA ASN A 171 -7.31 -42.23 5.79
C ASN A 171 -6.29 -42.33 4.65
N GLU A 172 -5.98 -41.22 3.98
CA GLU A 172 -5.27 -41.26 2.69
C GLU A 172 -3.80 -40.85 2.77
N CYS A 173 -3.48 -39.82 3.55
CA CYS A 173 -2.14 -39.23 3.53
C CYS A 173 -1.18 -39.90 4.52
N LYS A 174 -0.21 -40.71 4.06
CA LYS A 174 0.69 -41.48 4.95
C LYS A 174 1.96 -40.75 5.39
N ASP A 175 2.37 -39.70 4.68
CA ASP A 175 3.68 -39.06 4.85
C ASP A 175 3.71 -37.94 5.91
N ILE A 176 2.62 -37.77 6.66
CA ILE A 176 2.45 -36.70 7.66
C ILE A 176 2.39 -37.34 9.04
N LYS A 177 3.28 -36.93 9.96
CA LYS A 177 3.24 -37.43 11.33
C LYS A 177 2.09 -36.81 12.12
N HIS A 178 1.97 -35.49 12.05
CA HIS A 178 0.92 -34.73 12.71
C HIS A 178 0.38 -33.64 11.80
N VAL A 179 -0.92 -33.39 11.90
CA VAL A 179 -1.63 -32.24 11.35
C VAL A 179 -2.52 -31.66 12.43
N TRP A 180 -2.57 -30.34 12.51
CA TRP A 180 -3.50 -29.60 13.36
C TRP A 180 -4.47 -28.84 12.47
N LEU A 181 -5.76 -28.99 12.72
CA LEU A 181 -6.81 -28.29 11.99
C LEU A 181 -7.48 -27.28 12.94
N SER A 182 -7.84 -26.11 12.41
CA SER A 182 -8.66 -25.15 13.15
C SER A 182 -10.03 -25.76 13.44
N MET A 183 -10.78 -25.08 14.31
CA MET A 183 -12.21 -25.30 14.40
C MET A 183 -12.86 -25.09 13.03
N GLY A 184 -13.93 -25.86 12.77
CA GLY A 184 -14.66 -25.85 11.49
C GLY A 184 -14.91 -24.44 10.96
N THR A 185 -14.54 -24.21 9.71
CA THR A 185 -14.70 -22.92 9.02
C THR A 185 -15.42 -23.13 7.69
N ASP A 186 -16.28 -22.18 7.33
CA ASP A 186 -16.85 -22.10 5.99
C ASP A 186 -15.89 -21.27 5.15
N HIS A 187 -15.79 -21.60 3.87
CA HIS A 187 -15.08 -20.80 2.89
C HIS A 187 -16.05 -19.87 2.17
N PHE A 188 -15.65 -18.61 1.99
CA PHE A 188 -16.41 -17.61 1.23
C PHE A 188 -15.53 -17.05 0.12
N HIS A 189 -15.95 -17.19 -1.13
CA HIS A 189 -15.27 -16.54 -2.26
C HIS A 189 -15.93 -15.22 -2.65
N CYS A 190 -15.24 -14.42 -3.48
CA CYS A 190 -15.79 -13.17 -3.99
C CYS A 190 -16.98 -13.40 -4.94
N SER A 191 -18.01 -12.58 -4.78
CA SER A 191 -19.17 -12.50 -5.67
C SER A 191 -18.94 -11.45 -6.78
N PHE A 192 -19.95 -11.17 -7.60
CA PHE A 192 -19.91 -10.06 -8.55
C PHE A 192 -19.71 -8.69 -7.88
N GLY A 193 -20.16 -8.50 -6.64
CA GLY A 193 -20.09 -7.22 -5.94
C GLY A 193 -18.72 -6.86 -5.40
N ASP A 194 -17.89 -7.87 -5.11
CA ASP A 194 -16.65 -7.69 -4.36
C ASP A 194 -15.41 -8.30 -5.04
N LYS A 195 -15.57 -8.91 -6.21
CA LYS A 195 -14.44 -9.37 -7.02
C LYS A 195 -13.45 -8.23 -7.25
N GLY A 196 -12.20 -8.47 -6.88
CA GLY A 196 -11.08 -7.53 -7.03
C GLY A 196 -10.71 -6.73 -5.79
N TRP A 197 -11.52 -6.75 -4.72
CA TRP A 197 -11.27 -5.95 -3.51
C TRP A 197 -11.80 -6.57 -2.21
N GLY A 198 -12.73 -7.53 -2.29
CA GLY A 198 -13.46 -8.11 -1.17
C GLY A 198 -12.69 -9.04 -0.22
N CYS A 199 -11.43 -9.34 -0.52
CA CYS A 199 -10.67 -10.40 0.15
C CYS A 199 -10.63 -10.27 1.68
N GLY A 200 -10.36 -9.09 2.23
CA GLY A 200 -10.31 -8.88 3.69
C GLY A 200 -11.66 -9.15 4.36
N TYR A 201 -12.75 -8.70 3.72
CA TYR A 201 -14.11 -8.96 4.20
C TYR A 201 -14.49 -10.44 4.13
N ARG A 202 -14.14 -11.13 3.03
CA ARG A 202 -14.41 -12.57 2.89
C ARG A 202 -13.62 -13.40 3.91
N ASN A 203 -12.38 -13.03 4.19
CA ASN A 203 -11.59 -13.69 5.24
C ASN A 203 -12.12 -13.42 6.64
N PHE A 204 -12.66 -12.23 6.90
CA PHE A 204 -13.44 -12.01 8.11
C PHE A 204 -14.65 -12.95 8.19
N GLN A 205 -15.45 -13.11 7.11
CA GLN A 205 -16.59 -14.04 7.11
C GLN A 205 -16.16 -15.49 7.40
N MET A 206 -15.05 -15.94 6.81
CA MET A 206 -14.48 -17.26 7.06
C MET A 206 -14.13 -17.43 8.55
N MET A 207 -13.33 -16.52 9.12
CA MET A 207 -12.99 -16.54 10.54
C MET A 207 -14.23 -16.44 11.45
N PHE A 208 -15.16 -15.55 11.13
CA PHE A 208 -16.38 -15.33 11.89
C PHE A 208 -17.29 -16.57 11.89
N SER A 209 -17.34 -17.32 10.78
CA SER A 209 -18.07 -18.61 10.72
C SER A 209 -17.53 -19.66 11.71
N SER A 210 -16.22 -19.64 11.97
CA SER A 210 -15.60 -20.51 12.98
C SER A 210 -15.94 -20.05 14.40
N LEU A 211 -15.90 -18.73 14.64
CA LEU A 211 -16.29 -18.15 15.93
C LEU A 211 -17.76 -18.44 16.29
N LEU A 212 -18.67 -18.37 15.32
CA LEU A 212 -20.10 -18.69 15.54
C LEU A 212 -20.35 -20.15 15.92
N ARG A 213 -19.52 -21.08 15.43
CA ARG A 213 -19.60 -22.50 15.81
C ARG A 213 -18.98 -22.79 17.18
N ASN A 214 -18.11 -21.90 17.65
CA ASN A 214 -17.36 -22.10 18.87
C ASN A 214 -18.18 -21.65 20.10
N SER A 215 -18.50 -22.61 20.97
CA SER A 215 -19.29 -22.37 22.19
C SER A 215 -18.70 -21.31 23.11
N THR A 216 -17.38 -21.09 23.06
CA THR A 216 -16.67 -20.07 23.85
C THR A 216 -17.14 -18.65 23.54
N TYR A 217 -17.56 -18.38 22.29
CA TYR A 217 -17.98 -17.05 21.85
C TYR A 217 -19.51 -16.89 21.78
N LYS A 218 -20.28 -17.91 22.18
CA LYS A 218 -21.75 -17.94 22.02
C LYS A 218 -22.43 -16.75 22.71
N ASP A 219 -22.04 -16.42 23.94
CA ASP A 219 -22.63 -15.32 24.70
C ASP A 219 -22.23 -13.95 24.14
N THR A 220 -20.98 -13.82 23.70
CA THR A 220 -20.43 -12.61 23.07
C THR A 220 -21.10 -12.32 21.72
N LEU A 221 -21.42 -13.37 20.96
CA LEU A 221 -21.97 -13.29 19.61
C LEU A 221 -23.49 -13.51 19.53
N LYS A 222 -24.20 -13.54 20.67
CA LYS A 222 -25.65 -13.78 20.72
C LYS A 222 -26.45 -12.83 19.82
N ASP A 223 -26.03 -11.57 19.74
CA ASP A 223 -26.68 -10.50 18.97
C ASP A 223 -26.20 -10.47 17.50
N ASN A 224 -25.18 -11.28 17.16
CA ASN A 224 -24.57 -11.39 15.83
C ASN A 224 -24.55 -12.85 15.36
N SER A 225 -25.70 -13.52 15.37
CA SER A 225 -25.83 -14.97 15.11
C SER A 225 -25.73 -15.38 13.64
N SER A 226 -25.55 -14.42 12.73
CA SER A 226 -25.52 -14.64 11.28
C SER A 226 -24.28 -14.03 10.65
N ILE A 227 -23.84 -14.58 9.51
CA ILE A 227 -22.72 -14.02 8.75
C ILE A 227 -23.15 -12.69 8.14
N PRO A 228 -22.47 -11.57 8.44
CA PRO A 228 -22.83 -10.29 7.87
C PRO A 228 -22.42 -10.20 6.40
N CYS A 229 -23.23 -9.53 5.57
CA CYS A 229 -22.83 -9.20 4.19
C CYS A 229 -21.74 -8.11 4.19
N ILE A 230 -21.03 -7.95 3.07
CA ILE A 230 -19.90 -7.00 2.98
C ILE A 230 -20.28 -5.56 3.39
N PRO A 231 -21.38 -4.96 2.90
CA PRO A 231 -21.78 -3.63 3.36
C PRO A 231 -22.09 -3.56 4.86
N LYS A 232 -22.59 -4.65 5.45
CA LYS A 232 -22.78 -4.72 6.91
C LYS A 232 -21.44 -4.77 7.64
N ILE A 233 -20.45 -5.50 7.14
CA ILE A 233 -19.09 -5.50 7.71
C ILE A 233 -18.49 -4.09 7.64
N GLN A 234 -18.63 -3.40 6.50
CA GLN A 234 -18.19 -2.00 6.36
C GLN A 234 -18.83 -1.10 7.42
N SER A 235 -20.15 -1.22 7.63
CA SER A 235 -20.86 -0.49 8.68
C SER A 235 -20.35 -0.84 10.09
N LEU A 236 -20.10 -2.12 10.39
CA LEU A 236 -19.62 -2.53 11.71
C LEU A 236 -18.22 -1.98 12.03
N ILE A 237 -17.34 -1.90 11.03
CA ILE A 237 -16.03 -1.24 11.18
C ILE A 237 -16.20 0.25 11.43
N GLU A 238 -17.08 0.93 10.68
CA GLU A 238 -17.38 2.35 10.92
C GLU A 238 -17.97 2.62 12.31
N GLU A 239 -18.81 1.72 12.84
CA GLU A 239 -19.30 1.84 14.21
C GLU A 239 -18.18 1.63 15.24
N ALA A 240 -17.27 0.68 15.02
CA ALA A 240 -16.08 0.54 15.88
C ALA A 240 -15.24 1.84 15.88
N TRP A 241 -15.06 2.48 14.73
CA TRP A 241 -14.37 3.77 14.67
C TRP A 241 -15.10 4.86 15.46
N LYS A 242 -16.42 4.92 15.38
CA LYS A 242 -17.23 5.88 16.18
C LYS A 242 -17.14 5.62 17.68
N GLU A 243 -16.97 4.37 18.08
CA GLU A 243 -16.71 3.99 19.48
C GLU A 243 -15.28 4.34 19.95
N GLY A 244 -14.41 4.80 19.05
CA GLY A 244 -13.06 5.26 19.35
C GLY A 244 -11.95 4.24 19.06
N PHE A 245 -12.27 3.11 18.43
CA PHE A 245 -11.25 2.16 17.97
C PHE A 245 -10.52 2.73 16.74
N ASP A 246 -9.19 2.65 16.74
CA ASP A 246 -8.31 3.01 15.62
C ASP A 246 -8.69 4.30 14.83
N PRO A 247 -8.65 5.48 15.48
CA PRO A 247 -8.97 6.75 14.80
C PRO A 247 -8.01 7.08 13.65
N GLN A 248 -6.77 6.57 13.72
CA GLN A 248 -5.80 6.75 12.64
C GLN A 248 -6.19 5.91 11.41
N GLY A 249 -6.53 4.64 11.60
CA GLY A 249 -7.12 3.79 10.56
C GLY A 249 -8.37 4.43 9.94
N ALA A 250 -9.30 4.91 10.77
CA ALA A 250 -10.48 5.62 10.30
C ALA A 250 -10.12 6.82 9.41
N SER A 251 -9.12 7.62 9.79
CA SER A 251 -8.69 8.78 9.01
C SER A 251 -8.16 8.40 7.62
N HIS A 252 -7.44 7.28 7.49
CA HIS A 252 -6.94 6.78 6.20
C HIS A 252 -8.07 6.49 5.21
N PHE A 253 -9.25 6.08 5.70
CA PHE A 253 -10.44 5.80 4.90
C PHE A 253 -11.41 6.98 4.82
N SER A 254 -11.00 8.19 5.22
CA SER A 254 -11.92 9.34 5.35
C SER A 254 -13.15 9.02 6.22
N SER A 255 -12.95 8.16 7.23
CA SER A 255 -13.97 7.63 8.14
C SER A 255 -15.15 6.96 7.46
N ARG A 256 -14.95 6.38 6.25
CA ARG A 256 -16.02 5.79 5.47
C ARG A 256 -15.58 4.59 4.62
N LEU A 257 -16.27 3.46 4.80
CA LEU A 257 -16.18 2.25 4.00
C LEU A 257 -17.47 1.97 3.23
N GLN A 258 -18.64 2.30 3.79
CA GLN A 258 -19.91 2.01 3.14
C GLN A 258 -20.04 2.73 1.80
N GLY A 259 -20.31 1.94 0.76
CA GLY A 259 -20.43 2.45 -0.61
C GLY A 259 -19.08 2.69 -1.30
N THR A 260 -17.98 2.21 -0.72
CA THR A 260 -16.65 2.16 -1.35
C THR A 260 -16.26 0.72 -1.67
N LYS A 261 -15.11 0.57 -2.31
CA LYS A 261 -14.45 -0.73 -2.57
C LYS A 261 -13.14 -0.84 -1.80
N ALA A 262 -13.07 -0.13 -0.68
CA ALA A 262 -11.87 0.01 0.12
C ALA A 262 -11.25 -1.35 0.44
N TRP A 263 -9.94 -1.46 0.22
CA TRP A 263 -9.17 -2.60 0.71
C TRP A 263 -8.97 -2.42 2.21
N ILE A 264 -9.35 -3.44 2.99
CA ILE A 264 -9.12 -3.46 4.43
C ILE A 264 -8.05 -4.48 4.78
N GLY A 265 -7.41 -4.30 5.93
CA GLY A 265 -6.37 -5.17 6.45
C GLY A 265 -6.65 -5.68 7.85
N ALA A 266 -5.60 -6.18 8.50
CA ALA A 266 -5.68 -6.73 9.85
C ALA A 266 -6.14 -5.69 10.89
N CYS A 267 -5.83 -4.39 10.70
CA CYS A 267 -6.20 -3.31 11.63
C CYS A 267 -7.71 -3.10 11.71
N GLU A 268 -8.41 -3.07 10.56
CA GLU A 268 -9.87 -2.93 10.54
C GLU A 268 -10.55 -4.16 11.15
N ILE A 269 -10.03 -5.36 10.85
CA ILE A 269 -10.54 -6.61 11.43
C ILE A 269 -10.31 -6.68 12.94
N TYR A 270 -9.15 -6.23 13.41
CA TYR A 270 -8.86 -6.15 14.84
C TYR A 270 -9.80 -5.17 15.56
N SER A 271 -10.03 -3.99 14.98
CA SER A 271 -10.96 -2.99 15.51
C SER A 271 -12.38 -3.55 15.61
N LEU A 272 -12.83 -4.23 14.56
CA LEU A 272 -14.14 -4.90 14.53
C LEU A 272 -14.26 -6.02 15.58
N LEU A 273 -13.29 -6.93 15.66
CA LEU A 273 -13.35 -8.00 16.65
C LEU A 273 -13.31 -7.46 18.08
N THR A 274 -12.52 -6.42 18.32
CA THR A 274 -12.39 -5.81 19.64
C THR A 274 -13.67 -5.08 20.06
N SER A 275 -14.34 -4.37 19.16
CA SER A 275 -15.66 -3.75 19.46
C SER A 275 -16.73 -4.81 19.77
N LEU A 276 -16.64 -5.98 19.12
CA LEU A 276 -17.45 -7.16 19.45
C LEU A 276 -17.00 -7.88 20.74
N ARG A 277 -16.06 -7.33 21.51
CA ARG A 277 -15.51 -7.90 22.75
C ARG A 277 -14.82 -9.25 22.55
N ILE A 278 -14.31 -9.52 21.35
CA ILE A 278 -13.49 -10.68 21.04
C ILE A 278 -12.03 -10.31 21.22
N LYS A 279 -11.37 -10.97 22.17
CA LYS A 279 -9.93 -10.82 22.38
C LYS A 279 -9.17 -11.38 21.17
N CYS A 280 -8.42 -10.53 20.50
CA CYS A 280 -7.53 -10.88 19.40
C CYS A 280 -6.22 -10.09 19.51
N GLN A 281 -5.24 -10.41 18.66
CA GLN A 281 -3.96 -9.70 18.58
C GLN A 281 -3.47 -9.71 17.14
N ILE A 282 -2.78 -8.64 16.74
CA ILE A 282 -2.03 -8.57 15.48
C ILE A 282 -0.58 -8.89 15.78
N ILE A 283 0.04 -9.71 14.94
CA ILE A 283 1.47 -10.00 14.99
C ILE A 283 2.04 -9.67 13.62
N ASP A 284 2.96 -8.71 13.60
CA ASP A 284 3.58 -8.23 12.39
C ASP A 284 4.91 -8.94 12.15
N PHE A 285 4.97 -9.68 11.04
CA PHE A 285 6.19 -10.29 10.51
C PHE A 285 6.75 -9.38 9.41
N HIS A 286 7.20 -8.19 9.81
CA HIS A 286 7.55 -7.07 8.92
C HIS A 286 8.71 -7.34 7.94
N GLN A 287 9.49 -8.41 8.15
CA GLN A 287 10.58 -8.81 7.26
C GLN A 287 10.80 -10.33 7.26
N PRO A 288 11.38 -10.88 6.18
CA PRO A 288 11.82 -12.27 6.15
C PRO A 288 12.77 -12.62 7.29
N THR A 289 12.64 -13.82 7.84
CA THR A 289 13.44 -14.29 8.98
C THR A 289 14.29 -15.52 8.64
N GLY A 290 14.35 -15.91 7.37
CA GLY A 290 15.07 -17.09 6.90
C GLY A 290 15.73 -16.88 5.54
N PRO A 291 16.52 -17.87 5.07
CA PRO A 291 17.22 -17.80 3.79
C PRO A 291 16.26 -17.55 2.62
N SER A 292 16.75 -16.88 1.58
CA SER A 292 16.01 -16.63 0.33
C SER A 292 14.66 -15.92 0.50
N GLY A 293 14.52 -15.08 1.54
CA GLY A 293 13.27 -14.35 1.79
C GLY A 293 12.16 -15.19 2.42
N THR A 294 12.49 -16.33 3.05
CA THR A 294 11.50 -17.15 3.77
C THR A 294 11.14 -16.58 5.15
N HIS A 295 9.99 -16.98 5.69
CA HIS A 295 9.47 -16.52 6.98
C HIS A 295 9.33 -17.65 8.02
N PRO A 296 10.40 -18.37 8.42
CA PRO A 296 10.31 -19.48 9.37
C PRO A 296 9.65 -19.09 10.72
N ARG A 297 9.83 -17.85 11.20
CA ARG A 297 9.19 -17.38 12.45
C ARG A 297 7.66 -17.31 12.36
N LEU A 298 7.10 -17.01 11.19
CA LEU A 298 5.65 -17.05 10.97
C LEU A 298 5.13 -18.48 11.09
N PHE A 299 5.82 -19.44 10.45
CA PHE A 299 5.45 -20.85 10.52
C PHE A 299 5.59 -21.42 11.94
N GLU A 300 6.67 -21.10 12.66
CA GLU A 300 6.85 -21.47 14.06
C GLU A 300 5.74 -20.90 14.95
N TRP A 301 5.37 -19.64 14.74
CA TRP A 301 4.29 -19.01 15.50
C TRP A 301 2.95 -19.70 15.25
N ILE A 302 2.61 -19.99 13.99
CA ILE A 302 1.39 -20.71 13.62
C ILE A 302 1.40 -22.14 14.22
N LEU A 303 2.55 -22.81 14.21
CA LEU A 303 2.72 -24.12 14.85
C LEU A 303 2.41 -24.05 16.34
N ASN A 304 3.05 -23.14 17.05
CA ASN A 304 2.80 -22.96 18.48
C ASN A 304 1.34 -22.58 18.74
N TYR A 305 0.73 -21.76 17.89
CA TYR A 305 -0.68 -21.38 18.02
C TYR A 305 -1.59 -22.61 18.01
N TYR A 306 -1.42 -23.56 17.08
CA TYR A 306 -2.29 -24.73 16.99
C TYR A 306 -1.88 -25.89 17.91
N SER A 307 -0.59 -26.11 18.11
CA SER A 307 -0.07 -27.24 18.89
C SER A 307 -0.16 -27.07 20.41
N SER A 308 -0.47 -25.87 20.91
CA SER A 308 -0.46 -25.61 22.36
C SER A 308 -1.60 -26.27 23.16
N ASP A 309 -2.55 -26.94 22.52
CA ASP A 309 -3.60 -27.70 23.23
C ASP A 309 -3.06 -29.10 23.59
N LYS A 310 -3.57 -29.68 24.68
CA LYS A 310 -3.09 -30.94 25.32
C LYS A 310 -2.50 -31.95 24.33
N GLU A 311 -1.31 -32.47 24.65
CA GLU A 311 -0.61 -33.55 23.94
C GLU A 311 -1.56 -34.71 23.60
N ASN A 312 -2.18 -34.64 22.44
CA ASN A 312 -2.85 -35.77 21.83
C ASN A 312 -1.90 -36.26 20.76
N ASN A 313 -1.31 -37.44 20.97
CA ASN A 313 -0.39 -38.07 20.01
C ASN A 313 -1.11 -38.58 18.75
N ALA A 314 -2.32 -38.10 18.49
CA ALA A 314 -3.06 -38.38 17.28
C ALA A 314 -2.35 -37.75 16.08
N LYS A 315 -2.41 -38.46 14.95
CA LYS A 315 -1.96 -37.95 13.66
C LYS A 315 -2.75 -36.71 13.22
N VAL A 316 -4.07 -36.70 13.46
CA VAL A 316 -4.96 -35.60 13.07
C VAL A 316 -5.57 -34.97 14.31
N ASN A 317 -5.27 -33.69 14.55
CA ASN A 317 -5.68 -32.94 15.72
C ASN A 317 -6.65 -31.82 15.31
N CYS A 318 -7.95 -32.05 15.45
CA CYS A 318 -8.95 -31.00 15.27
C CYS A 318 -9.03 -30.16 16.55
N THR A 319 -8.61 -28.90 16.47
CA THR A 319 -8.55 -27.98 17.61
C THR A 319 -9.85 -27.19 17.76
N SER A 320 -10.07 -26.59 18.93
CA SER A 320 -11.14 -25.59 19.12
C SER A 320 -10.71 -24.17 18.75
N LYS A 321 -9.54 -24.00 18.13
CA LYS A 321 -8.97 -22.67 17.84
C LYS A 321 -9.52 -22.14 16.51
N PRO A 322 -9.93 -20.86 16.46
CA PRO A 322 -10.34 -20.22 15.20
C PRO A 322 -9.21 -20.22 14.15
N PRO A 323 -9.53 -20.10 12.85
CA PRO A 323 -8.53 -19.89 11.81
C PRO A 323 -7.83 -18.54 11.98
N VAL A 324 -6.61 -18.43 11.45
CA VAL A 324 -5.78 -17.22 11.50
C VAL A 324 -6.04 -16.36 10.26
N TYR A 325 -6.29 -15.07 10.45
CA TYR A 325 -6.30 -14.07 9.38
C TYR A 325 -4.86 -13.70 8.99
N LEU A 326 -4.48 -13.90 7.73
CA LEU A 326 -3.11 -13.64 7.25
C LEU A 326 -3.09 -12.55 6.17
N GLN A 327 -2.50 -11.39 6.50
CA GLN A 327 -2.34 -10.27 5.55
C GLN A 327 -0.95 -10.31 4.90
N HIS A 328 -0.90 -10.03 3.59
CA HIS A 328 0.33 -9.63 2.91
C HIS A 328 0.03 -8.52 1.90
N GLN A 329 1.02 -7.70 1.57
CA GLN A 329 0.91 -6.73 0.48
C GLN A 329 1.09 -7.46 -0.86
N GLY A 330 0.14 -7.34 -1.78
CA GLY A 330 0.20 -7.95 -3.11
C GLY A 330 -0.78 -7.29 -4.08
N GLN A 331 -0.53 -7.40 -5.40
CA GLN A 331 -1.42 -6.87 -6.45
C GLN A 331 -2.81 -7.53 -6.45
N TYR A 332 -2.90 -8.71 -5.84
CA TYR A 332 -4.12 -9.38 -5.44
C TYR A 332 -3.89 -9.72 -3.97
N SER A 333 -4.51 -9.02 -3.03
CA SER A 333 -4.46 -9.38 -1.62
C SER A 333 -5.05 -10.79 -1.46
N LEU A 334 -4.19 -11.80 -1.45
CA LEU A 334 -4.55 -13.18 -1.23
C LEU A 334 -4.40 -13.44 0.27
N VAL A 335 -5.36 -12.92 1.01
CA VAL A 335 -5.55 -13.31 2.40
C VAL A 335 -6.10 -14.73 2.36
N PHE A 336 -5.31 -15.68 2.83
CA PHE A 336 -5.76 -17.05 3.07
C PHE A 336 -6.27 -17.13 4.51
N SER A 337 -7.51 -17.53 4.71
CA SER A 337 -7.86 -18.28 5.91
C SER A 337 -7.28 -19.69 5.73
N CYS A 338 -5.99 -19.84 6.01
CA CYS A 338 -5.36 -21.14 5.95
C CYS A 338 -5.88 -21.97 7.14
N SER A 339 -6.60 -23.05 6.81
CA SER A 339 -6.53 -24.27 7.62
C SER A 339 -5.08 -24.76 7.52
N PHE A 340 -4.19 -24.25 8.37
CA PHE A 340 -2.78 -24.59 8.27
C PHE A 340 -2.57 -26.06 8.59
N ILE A 341 -2.22 -26.82 7.56
CA ILE A 341 -1.71 -28.17 7.68
C ILE A 341 -0.24 -28.04 8.05
N ILE A 342 0.06 -28.08 9.33
CA ILE A 342 1.44 -28.07 9.78
C ILE A 342 1.93 -29.50 9.75
N HIS A 343 2.87 -29.76 8.85
CA HIS A 343 3.52 -31.05 8.72
C HIS A 343 4.74 -31.06 9.64
N SER A 344 4.87 -32.07 10.49
CA SER A 344 6.10 -32.39 11.22
C SER A 344 6.61 -33.79 10.86
#